data_AF-A0A7S1D482-F1
#
_entry.id   AF-A0A7S1D482-F1
#
_cell.length_a   1.000
_cell.length_b   1.000
_cell.length_c   1.000
_cell.angle_alpha   90.00
_cell.angle_beta   90.00
_cell.angle_gamma   90.00
#
_symmetry.space_group_name_H-M   'P 1'
#
loop_
_entity.id
_entity.type
_entity.pdbx_description
1 polymer ?
#
loop_
_entity_poly.entity_id
_entity_poly.type
_entity_poly.pdbx_seq_one_letter_code
_entity_poly.pdbx_strand_id
1 'polypeptide(L)'
;HFLATSGDGGIILYAWEQVEKHILAMSDGSPPPLSKYRTHISHQVVEINAFDTNADGHIFGASGDAFGCYKWDIDSEKLLNTYCSPHHGYLHSVKVAGVTSSAGHSNVLIGGEDGVLGVWDGKQDKLVENIALKRTMDSAGSLMRG
;
A
#
# COMPACT_ATOMS: atom_id res chain seq x y z
N HIS A 1 14.25 -15.39 7.00
CA HIS A 1 14.18 -13.99 6.56
C HIS A 1 13.49 -13.93 5.21
N PHE A 2 12.67 -12.90 4.98
CA PHE A 2 11.91 -12.74 3.74
C PHE A 2 12.25 -11.39 3.10
N LEU A 3 12.12 -11.31 1.78
CA LEU A 3 12.17 -10.07 1.01
C LEU A 3 10.81 -9.89 0.32
N ALA A 4 10.16 -8.75 0.55
CA ALA A 4 8.97 -8.36 -0.19
C ALA A 4 9.32 -7.18 -1.11
N THR A 5 8.87 -7.23 -2.35
CA THR A 5 9.10 -6.18 -3.36
C THR A 5 7.77 -5.82 -4.02
N SER A 6 7.56 -4.55 -4.32
CA SER A 6 6.41 -4.08 -5.10
C SER A 6 6.86 -3.42 -6.40
N GLY A 7 5.94 -3.32 -7.36
CA GLY A 7 6.16 -2.68 -8.65
C GLY A 7 5.06 -3.05 -9.64
N ASP A 8 5.42 -3.16 -10.91
CA ASP A 8 4.52 -3.61 -11.97
C ASP A 8 3.89 -4.97 -11.65
N GLY A 9 2.55 -5.00 -11.58
CA GLY A 9 1.80 -6.24 -11.43
C GLY A 9 1.65 -6.74 -9.99
N GLY A 10 2.03 -5.93 -8.99
CA GLY A 10 1.66 -6.13 -7.60
C GLY A 10 2.84 -6.25 -6.64
N ILE A 11 2.70 -7.16 -5.66
CA ILE A 11 3.71 -7.41 -4.63
C ILE A 11 4.16 -8.87 -4.73
N ILE A 12 5.47 -9.09 -4.62
CA ILE A 12 6.09 -10.43 -4.68
C ILE A 12 6.89 -10.66 -3.40
N LEU A 13 6.71 -11.85 -2.81
CA LEU A 13 7.45 -12.29 -1.64
C LEU A 13 8.46 -13.36 -2.02
N TYR A 14 9.67 -13.28 -1.48
CA TYR A 14 10.75 -14.23 -1.68
C TYR A 14 11.32 -14.73 -0.35
N ALA A 15 11.81 -15.97 -0.36
CA ALA A 15 12.71 -16.44 0.69
C ALA A 15 14.07 -15.75 0.51
N TRP A 16 14.57 -15.07 1.54
CA TRP A 16 15.85 -14.35 1.43
C TRP A 16 17.00 -15.29 1.02
N GLU A 17 17.03 -16.51 1.55
CA GLU A 17 18.04 -17.50 1.20
C GLU A 17 18.08 -17.82 -0.32
N GLN A 18 16.92 -17.84 -0.97
CA GLN A 18 16.85 -18.09 -2.42
C GLN A 18 17.34 -16.88 -3.22
N VAL A 19 17.02 -15.67 -2.76
CA VAL A 19 17.53 -14.42 -3.35
C VAL A 19 19.05 -14.35 -3.21
N GLU A 20 19.57 -14.62 -2.02
CA GLU A 20 21.00 -14.61 -1.75
C GLU A 20 21.76 -15.61 -2.62
N LYS A 21 21.28 -16.85 -2.73
CA LYS A 21 21.86 -17.85 -3.64
C LYS A 21 21.85 -17.38 -5.10
N HIS A 22 20.75 -16.77 -5.55
CA HIS A 22 20.61 -16.27 -6.91
C HIS A 22 21.60 -15.14 -7.22
N ILE A 23 21.77 -14.19 -6.28
CA ILE A 23 22.76 -13.11 -6.38
C ILE A 23 24.18 -13.68 -6.43
N LEU A 24 24.54 -14.59 -5.53
CA LEU A 24 25.88 -15.17 -5.45
C LEU A 24 26.22 -16.02 -6.69
N ALA A 25 25.22 -16.67 -7.29
CA ALA A 25 25.39 -17.45 -8.51
C ALA A 25 25.43 -16.58 -9.77
N MET A 26 25.19 -15.26 -9.69
CA MET A 26 25.08 -14.35 -10.83
C MET A 26 24.13 -14.90 -11.91
N SER A 27 23.03 -15.53 -11.47
CA SER A 27 22.06 -16.16 -12.36
C SER A 27 21.24 -15.11 -13.11
N ASP A 28 20.76 -15.47 -14.30
CA ASP A 28 19.81 -14.67 -15.05
C ASP A 28 18.38 -14.88 -14.53
N GLY A 29 17.48 -13.93 -14.84
CA GLY A 29 16.07 -14.02 -14.46
C GLY A 29 15.80 -13.62 -13.01
N SER A 30 14.84 -14.30 -12.38
CA SER A 30 14.43 -14.03 -10.99
C SER A 30 14.39 -15.33 -10.19
N PRO A 31 14.71 -15.29 -8.87
CA PRO A 31 14.53 -16.44 -8.01
C PRO A 31 13.04 -16.83 -7.93
N PRO A 32 12.72 -18.10 -7.63
CA PRO A 32 11.33 -18.51 -7.49
C PRO A 32 10.64 -17.72 -6.35
N PRO A 33 9.49 -17.09 -6.61
CA PRO A 33 8.74 -16.38 -5.59
C PRO A 33 7.98 -17.34 -4.68
N LEU A 34 7.83 -16.96 -3.41
CA LEU A 34 6.97 -17.64 -2.44
C LEU A 34 5.50 -17.30 -2.66
N SER A 35 5.18 -16.03 -2.88
CA SER A 35 3.80 -15.53 -3.02
C SER A 35 3.71 -14.37 -4.01
N LYS A 36 2.54 -14.20 -4.63
CA LYS A 36 2.27 -13.12 -5.59
C LYS A 36 0.91 -12.48 -5.33
N TYR A 37 0.92 -11.26 -4.81
CA TYR A 37 -0.29 -10.47 -4.58
C TYR A 37 -0.58 -9.63 -5.81
N ARG A 38 -1.42 -10.16 -6.69
CA ARG A 38 -1.73 -9.55 -7.98
C ARG A 38 -2.83 -8.51 -7.87
N THR A 39 -2.67 -7.42 -8.58
CA THR A 39 -3.73 -6.43 -8.78
C THR A 39 -4.87 -7.01 -9.64
N HIS A 40 -5.99 -6.30 -9.75
CA HIS A 40 -7.11 -6.74 -10.58
C HIS A 40 -6.66 -6.97 -12.03
N ILE A 41 -7.25 -7.97 -12.70
CA ILE A 41 -7.02 -8.25 -14.12
C ILE A 41 -7.68 -7.13 -14.94
N SER A 42 -6.99 -6.00 -15.07
CA SER A 42 -7.32 -4.94 -16.01
C SER A 42 -6.36 -5.02 -17.20
N HIS A 43 -6.73 -4.42 -18.33
CA HIS A 43 -5.83 -4.34 -19.49
C HIS A 43 -4.59 -3.48 -19.25
N GLN A 44 -4.55 -2.73 -18.14
CA GLN A 44 -3.42 -1.93 -17.72
C GLN A 44 -2.67 -2.63 -16.59
N VAL A 45 -1.35 -2.71 -16.74
CA VAL A 45 -0.44 -3.07 -15.65
C VAL A 45 -0.57 -1.97 -14.60
N VAL A 46 -0.67 -2.38 -13.34
CA VAL A 46 -0.82 -1.47 -12.21
C VAL A 46 0.45 -1.51 -11.39
N GLU A 47 1.09 -0.37 -11.20
CA GLU A 47 2.25 -0.20 -10.31
C GLU A 47 1.83 -0.10 -8.85
N ILE A 48 2.52 -0.80 -7.96
CA ILE A 48 2.41 -0.62 -6.51
C ILE A 48 3.64 0.12 -5.98
N ASN A 49 3.44 1.38 -5.59
CA ASN A 49 4.52 2.27 -5.13
C ASN A 49 4.96 2.01 -3.68
N ALA A 50 4.01 1.63 -2.85
CA ALA A 50 4.24 1.37 -1.44
C ALA A 50 3.31 0.27 -0.97
N PHE A 51 3.76 -0.48 0.03
CA PHE A 51 2.92 -1.45 0.72
C PHE A 51 3.20 -1.47 2.22
N ASP A 52 2.24 -1.97 2.97
CA ASP A 52 2.36 -2.19 4.40
C ASP A 52 1.45 -3.35 4.84
N THR A 53 1.71 -3.93 6.01
CA THR A 53 0.95 -5.09 6.51
C THR A 53 0.32 -4.81 7.87
N ASN A 54 -0.63 -5.64 8.27
CA ASN A 54 -1.21 -5.60 9.60
C ASN A 54 -1.15 -6.96 10.32
N ALA A 55 -1.43 -6.94 11.62
CA ALA A 55 -1.42 -8.16 12.45
C ALA A 55 -2.57 -9.13 12.12
N ASP A 56 -3.58 -8.68 11.37
CA ASP A 56 -4.72 -9.50 10.95
C ASP A 56 -4.41 -10.35 9.71
N GLY A 57 -3.17 -10.33 9.21
CA GLY A 57 -2.78 -11.12 8.04
C GLY A 57 -3.14 -10.46 6.71
N HIS A 58 -3.26 -9.13 6.67
CA HIS A 58 -3.48 -8.39 5.43
C HIS A 58 -2.23 -7.66 4.95
N ILE A 59 -2.11 -7.54 3.64
CA ILE A 59 -1.17 -6.64 2.97
C ILE A 59 -1.96 -5.59 2.20
N PHE A 60 -1.50 -4.34 2.29
CA PHE A 60 -2.09 -3.17 1.63
C PHE A 60 -1.10 -2.59 0.65
N GLY A 61 -1.55 -2.17 -0.54
CA GLY A 61 -0.68 -1.63 -1.59
C GLY A 61 -1.25 -0.35 -2.18
N ALA A 62 -0.48 0.74 -2.12
CA ALA A 62 -0.80 2.00 -2.78
C ALA A 62 -0.49 1.89 -4.28
N SER A 63 -1.53 1.92 -5.12
CA SER A 63 -1.39 1.97 -6.57
C SER A 63 -0.88 3.31 -7.04
N GLY A 64 0.16 3.31 -7.86
CA GLY A 64 0.52 4.47 -8.65
C GLY A 64 -0.54 4.78 -9.68
N ASP A 65 -1.04 3.79 -10.40
CA ASP A 65 -2.03 4.07 -11.44
C ASP A 65 -3.43 4.33 -10.87
N ALA A 66 -4.41 4.46 -11.77
CA ALA A 66 -5.82 4.36 -11.44
C ALA A 66 -6.08 3.13 -10.53
N PHE A 67 -7.22 3.06 -9.87
CA PHE A 67 -7.69 1.96 -9.00
C PHE A 67 -7.46 2.13 -7.49
N GLY A 68 -6.53 2.93 -6.99
CA GLY A 68 -6.44 3.24 -5.54
C GLY A 68 -5.66 2.21 -4.70
N CYS A 69 -5.99 2.04 -3.42
CA CYS A 69 -5.22 1.16 -2.52
C CYS A 69 -5.83 -0.24 -2.47
N TYR A 70 -5.05 -1.27 -2.74
CA TYR A 70 -5.50 -2.65 -2.67
C TYR A 70 -5.31 -3.25 -1.27
N LYS A 71 -6.14 -4.24 -0.93
CA LYS A 71 -6.04 -5.08 0.26
C LYS A 71 -6.05 -6.54 -0.17
N TRP A 72 -5.04 -7.29 0.22
CA TRP A 72 -4.98 -8.75 0.02
C TRP A 72 -4.91 -9.48 1.35
N ASP A 73 -5.39 -10.72 1.33
CA ASP A 73 -5.14 -11.72 2.37
C ASP A 73 -3.76 -12.36 2.13
N ILE A 74 -2.93 -12.43 3.17
CA ILE A 74 -1.56 -12.96 3.06
C ILE A 74 -1.58 -14.46 2.79
N ASP A 75 -2.45 -15.22 3.44
CA ASP A 75 -2.43 -16.68 3.38
C ASP A 75 -3.02 -17.23 2.08
N SER A 76 -4.11 -16.63 1.59
CA SER A 76 -4.80 -17.06 0.37
C SER A 76 -4.36 -16.30 -0.88
N GLU A 77 -3.55 -15.26 -0.73
CA GLU A 77 -3.09 -14.36 -1.80
C GLU A 77 -4.23 -13.66 -2.57
N LYS A 78 -5.45 -13.69 -2.01
CA LYS A 78 -6.64 -13.15 -2.67
C LYS A 78 -6.74 -11.65 -2.47
N LEU A 79 -7.08 -10.95 -3.55
CA LEU A 79 -7.52 -9.56 -3.47
C LEU A 79 -8.88 -9.53 -2.76
N LEU A 80 -8.92 -8.90 -1.59
CA LEU A 80 -10.14 -8.78 -0.78
C LEU A 80 -10.90 -7.51 -1.12
N ASN A 81 -10.20 -6.40 -1.31
CA ASN A 81 -10.83 -5.11 -1.56
C ASN A 81 -9.89 -4.09 -2.21
N THR A 82 -10.48 -3.01 -2.70
CA THR A 82 -9.81 -1.85 -3.26
C THR A 82 -10.42 -0.57 -2.69
N TYR A 83 -9.60 0.27 -2.04
CA TYR A 83 -9.97 1.56 -1.50
C TYR A 83 -9.72 2.65 -2.55
N CYS A 84 -10.78 3.13 -3.17
CA CYS A 84 -10.70 4.24 -4.10
C CYS A 84 -10.53 5.55 -3.32
N SER A 85 -9.46 6.30 -3.58
CA SER A 85 -9.46 7.73 -3.20
C SER A 85 -10.62 8.40 -3.92
N PRO A 86 -11.42 9.26 -3.27
CA PRO A 86 -12.46 10.06 -3.92
C PRO A 86 -11.96 10.87 -5.13
N HIS A 87 -10.65 11.12 -5.22
CA HIS A 87 -10.05 11.95 -6.24
C HIS A 87 -9.33 11.15 -7.35
N HIS A 88 -9.41 9.81 -7.33
CA HIS A 88 -8.87 8.92 -8.38
C HIS A 88 -7.41 9.23 -8.77
N GLY A 89 -6.59 9.69 -7.82
CA GLY A 89 -5.21 10.13 -8.06
C GLY A 89 -4.17 9.04 -7.81
N TYR A 90 -2.96 9.32 -8.30
CA TYR A 90 -1.77 8.49 -8.15
C TYR A 90 -1.39 8.39 -6.67
N LEU A 91 -1.37 7.19 -6.09
CA LEU A 91 -1.03 7.01 -4.67
C LEU A 91 0.47 6.74 -4.50
N HIS A 92 1.07 7.45 -3.56
CA HIS A 92 2.51 7.32 -3.27
C HIS A 92 2.78 6.53 -1.99
N SER A 93 1.81 6.49 -1.08
CA SER A 93 2.05 5.99 0.26
C SER A 93 0.83 5.28 0.84
N VAL A 94 1.12 4.20 1.57
CA VAL A 94 0.19 3.53 2.45
C VAL A 94 0.89 3.22 3.77
N LYS A 95 0.19 3.40 4.89
CA LYS A 95 0.61 2.96 6.21
C LYS A 95 -0.54 2.36 7.00
N VAL A 96 -0.25 1.28 7.71
CA VAL A 96 -1.17 0.70 8.68
C VAL A 96 -0.75 1.19 10.06
N ALA A 97 -1.57 2.07 10.65
CA ALA A 97 -1.39 2.49 12.02
C ALA A 97 -2.15 1.54 12.97
N GLY A 98 -1.44 1.02 13.97
CA GLY A 98 -2.01 0.15 14.99
C GLY A 98 -3.00 0.89 15.89
N VAL A 99 -4.18 0.30 16.07
CA VAL A 99 -5.27 0.65 16.99
C VAL A 99 -5.45 2.15 17.24
N THR A 100 -6.07 2.83 16.28
CA THR A 100 -6.44 4.26 16.40
C THR A 100 -7.92 4.51 16.18
N SER A 101 -8.73 3.50 15.85
CA SER A 101 -10.19 3.63 15.93
C SER A 101 -10.66 3.36 17.35
N SER A 102 -11.73 4.03 17.78
CA SER A 102 -12.38 3.77 19.08
C SER A 102 -12.87 2.33 19.23
N ALA A 103 -12.94 1.58 18.13
CA ALA A 103 -13.33 0.17 18.07
C ALA A 103 -12.13 -0.80 18.05
N GLY A 104 -10.89 -0.33 18.14
CA GLY A 104 -9.71 -1.21 18.19
C GLY A 104 -9.18 -1.64 16.82
N HIS A 105 -9.67 -1.04 15.73
CA HIS A 105 -9.30 -1.46 14.37
C HIS A 105 -8.01 -0.75 13.90
N SER A 106 -7.30 -1.41 12.99
CA SER A 106 -6.17 -0.81 12.28
C SER A 106 -6.69 0.27 11.34
N ASN A 107 -6.08 1.46 11.39
CA ASN A 107 -6.36 2.49 10.39
C ASN A 107 -5.39 2.35 9.23
N VAL A 108 -5.92 2.34 8.01
CA VAL A 108 -5.14 2.37 6.77
C VAL A 108 -5.10 3.82 6.31
N LEU A 109 -3.90 4.38 6.32
CA LEU A 109 -3.58 5.75 5.94
C LEU A 109 -3.07 5.75 4.51
N ILE A 110 -3.72 6.49 3.62
CA ILE A 110 -3.43 6.49 2.18
C ILE A 110 -3.24 7.92 1.72
N GLY A 111 -2.13 8.18 1.01
CA GLY A 111 -1.80 9.51 0.48
C GLY A 111 -1.27 9.47 -0.94
N GLY A 112 -1.67 10.45 -1.74
CA GLY A 112 -1.30 10.59 -3.15
C GLY A 112 -1.20 12.05 -3.61
N GLU A 113 -1.27 12.25 -4.93
CA GLU A 113 -1.12 13.57 -5.58
C GLU A 113 -2.26 14.55 -5.29
N ASP A 114 -3.42 14.05 -4.86
CA ASP A 114 -4.61 14.87 -4.57
C ASP A 114 -4.44 15.76 -3.32
N GLY A 115 -3.37 15.56 -2.54
CA GLY A 115 -3.10 16.29 -1.31
C GLY A 115 -4.12 15.98 -0.20
N VAL A 116 -4.78 14.82 -0.27
CA VAL A 116 -5.72 14.32 0.74
C VAL A 116 -5.12 13.08 1.39
N LEU A 117 -5.15 13.06 2.72
CA LEU A 117 -4.90 11.85 3.50
C LEU A 117 -6.24 11.15 3.76
N GLY A 118 -6.44 10.00 3.11
CA GLY A 118 -7.57 9.12 3.38
C GLY A 118 -7.28 8.25 4.59
N VAL A 119 -8.19 8.26 5.57
CA VAL A 119 -8.13 7.40 6.77
C VAL A 119 -9.25 6.37 6.67
N TRP A 120 -8.88 5.10 6.58
CA TRP A 120 -9.81 3.99 6.41
C TRP A 120 -9.77 3.05 7.60
N ASP A 121 -10.92 2.52 7.99
CA ASP A 121 -11.01 1.39 8.90
C ASP A 121 -10.66 0.12 8.12
N GLY A 122 -9.50 -0.47 8.40
CA GLY A 122 -8.99 -1.63 7.66
C GLY A 122 -9.74 -2.94 7.93
N LYS A 123 -10.66 -2.97 8.90
CA LYS A 123 -11.49 -4.15 9.18
C LYS A 123 -12.87 -4.02 8.56
N GLN A 124 -13.47 -2.83 8.69
CA GLN A 124 -14.80 -2.54 8.13
C GLN A 124 -14.74 -2.13 6.67
N ASP A 125 -13.55 -1.83 6.15
CA ASP A 125 -13.30 -1.36 4.80
C ASP A 125 -14.10 -0.09 4.47
N LYS A 126 -14.13 0.84 5.43
CA LYS A 126 -14.87 2.10 5.32
C LYS A 126 -13.97 3.29 5.50
N LEU A 127 -14.21 4.32 4.69
CA LEU A 127 -13.60 5.61 4.88
C LEU A 127 -14.12 6.22 6.19
N VAL A 128 -13.19 6.56 7.07
CA VAL A 128 -13.46 7.20 8.36
C VAL A 128 -13.33 8.71 8.21
N GLU A 129 -12.26 9.18 7.56
CA GLU A 129 -11.98 10.61 7.44
C GLU A 129 -11.13 10.92 6.19
N ASN A 130 -11.29 12.14 5.68
CA ASN A 130 -10.43 12.73 4.64
C ASN A 130 -9.83 14.03 5.15
N ILE A 131 -8.50 14.10 5.20
CA ILE A 131 -7.79 15.27 5.72
C ILE A 131 -7.08 15.97 4.57
N ALA A 132 -7.54 17.18 4.22
CA ALA A 132 -6.91 18.00 3.19
C ALA A 132 -5.59 18.60 3.69
N LEU A 133 -4.46 18.10 3.19
CA LEU A 133 -3.12 18.49 3.65
C LEU A 133 -2.70 19.87 3.13
N LYS A 134 -3.22 20.31 1.97
CA LYS A 134 -2.92 21.63 1.39
C LYS A 134 -3.18 22.78 2.36
N ARG A 135 -4.32 22.73 3.07
CA ARG A 135 -4.68 23.75 4.08
C ARG A 135 -3.72 23.76 5.27
N THR A 136 -3.15 22.60 5.61
CA THR A 136 -2.22 22.44 6.73
C THR A 136 -0.86 23.06 6.41
N MET A 137 -0.36 22.85 5.18
CA MET A 137 0.93 23.41 4.73
C MET A 137 0.88 24.93 4.53
N ASP A 138 -0.23 25.47 4.03
CA ASP A 138 -0.42 26.92 3.86
C ASP A 138 -0.48 27.65 5.22
N SER A 139 -0.96 26.98 6.27
CA SER A 139 -1.07 27.54 7.63
C SER A 139 0.29 27.74 8.32
N ALA A 140 1.30 26.95 7.96
CA ALA A 140 2.65 27.05 8.53
C ALA A 140 3.42 28.28 8.01
N GLY A 141 3.04 28.84 6.85
CA GLY A 141 3.67 30.04 6.29
C GLY A 141 3.39 31.34 7.08
N SER A 142 2.37 31.35 7.94
CA SER A 142 2.02 32.52 8.77
C SER A 142 2.86 32.64 10.04
N LEU A 143 3.59 31.59 10.45
CA LEU A 143 4.38 31.56 11.69
C LEU A 143 5.84 32.03 11.50
N MET A 144 6.29 32.27 10.26
CA MET A 144 7.68 32.67 9.95
C MET A 144 7.82 34.15 9.55
N ARG A 145 6.78 34.97 9.76
CA ARG A 145 6.83 36.43 9.61
C ARG A 145 6.52 37.10 10.95
N GLY A 146 7.50 37.07 11.85
CA GLY A 146 7.53 37.81 13.11
C GLY A 146 8.86 38.52 13.25
#